data_AF-A0A1T2L3N0-F1
#
_entry.id   AF-A0A1T2L3N0-F1
#
_cell.length_a   1.000
_cell.length_b   1.000
_cell.length_c   1.000
_cell.angle_alpha   90.00
_cell.angle_beta   90.00
_cell.angle_gamma   90.00
#
_symmetry.space_group_name_H-M   'P 1'
#
loop_
_entity.id
_entity.type
_entity.pdbx_description
1 polymer ?
#
loop_
_entity_poly.entity_id
_entity_poly.type
_entity_poly.pdbx_seq_one_letter_code
_entity_poly.pdbx_strand_id
1 'polypeptide(L)'
;MNLLVPEARDGAWHAVRFKQVWPEGEKARWHIDTLIAHRVVAPTLLTFQSEIPLWRFHRRASRDLAGHRFSFIFYATEEVADAVTEELESSELVASLRDTRVLEGVIRSDYGGDAWQLSATSDASWSEAVQRSWPHFIMGVSRTWLELIASIAQGRVDATTDTEALIERYAEIDAEVTELWSDHGQHAFLHHLNAIYGYKPFGIRY
;
A
#
# COMPACT_ATOMS: atom_id res chain seq x y z
N MET A 1 -29.17 4.80 -0.89
CA MET A 1 -28.68 4.86 -2.28
C MET A 1 -27.15 4.88 -2.20
N ASN A 2 -26.50 3.72 -2.28
CA ASN A 2 -25.02 3.62 -2.25
C ASN A 2 -24.53 4.15 -3.60
N LEU A 3 -23.90 5.33 -3.60
CA LEU A 3 -23.61 6.06 -4.83
C LEU A 3 -22.30 5.68 -5.50
N LEU A 4 -21.40 4.90 -4.88
CA LEU A 4 -20.05 4.76 -5.42
C LEU A 4 -19.49 3.36 -5.14
N VAL A 5 -19.09 2.70 -6.23
CA VAL A 5 -18.48 1.37 -6.34
C VAL A 5 -19.49 0.22 -6.39
N PRO A 6 -19.54 -0.56 -7.49
CA PRO A 6 -20.17 -1.87 -7.47
C PRO A 6 -19.42 -2.70 -6.44
N GLU A 7 -20.07 -2.99 -5.31
CA GLU A 7 -19.59 -4.06 -4.43
C GLU A 7 -19.39 -5.28 -5.33
N ALA A 8 -18.17 -5.86 -5.33
CA ALA A 8 -18.00 -7.19 -5.88
C ALA A 8 -19.04 -8.04 -5.15
N ARG A 9 -20.07 -8.49 -5.87
CA ARG A 9 -21.06 -9.40 -5.30
C ARG A 9 -20.22 -10.58 -4.80
N ASP A 10 -20.26 -10.82 -3.49
CA ASP A 10 -19.47 -11.84 -2.79
C ASP A 10 -17.98 -11.51 -2.54
N GLY A 11 -17.59 -10.23 -2.58
CA GLY A 11 -16.23 -9.81 -2.22
C GLY A 11 -15.95 -9.74 -0.71
N ALA A 12 -14.67 -9.79 -0.34
CA ALA A 12 -14.17 -9.60 1.01
C ALA A 12 -12.81 -8.88 1.01
N TRP A 13 -12.42 -8.35 2.16
CA TRP A 13 -11.07 -7.82 2.37
C TRP A 13 -10.05 -8.95 2.50
N HIS A 14 -9.01 -8.84 1.67
CA HIS A 14 -7.82 -9.67 1.70
C HIS A 14 -6.58 -8.80 1.86
N ALA A 15 -5.48 -9.40 2.33
CA ALA A 15 -4.21 -8.71 2.34
C ALA A 15 -3.03 -9.64 2.13
N VAL A 16 -2.12 -9.20 1.28
CA VAL A 16 -0.81 -9.79 1.04
C VAL A 16 0.24 -8.91 1.69
N ARG A 17 1.03 -9.51 2.58
CA ARG A 17 1.96 -8.80 3.46
C ARG A 17 3.39 -9.24 3.22
N PHE A 18 4.24 -8.30 2.86
CA PHE A 18 5.68 -8.48 2.68
C PHE A 18 6.36 -8.15 4.00
N LYS A 19 6.89 -9.17 4.67
CA LYS A 19 7.62 -9.00 5.93
C LYS A 19 9.11 -8.83 5.62
N GLN A 20 9.68 -7.71 6.05
CA GLN A 20 11.10 -7.41 5.83
C GLN A 20 11.93 -7.92 6.99
N VAL A 21 13.15 -8.35 6.67
CA VAL A 21 14.18 -8.55 7.69
C VAL A 21 14.57 -7.17 8.23
N TRP A 22 14.34 -6.95 9.53
CA TRP A 22 14.66 -5.68 10.17
C TRP A 22 15.47 -5.89 11.45
N PRO A 23 16.82 -5.85 11.34
CA PRO A 23 17.71 -6.05 12.48
C PRO A 23 17.47 -5.05 13.62
N GLU A 24 17.77 -5.50 14.84
CA GLU A 24 17.73 -4.64 16.03
C GLU A 24 18.75 -3.50 15.90
N GLY A 25 18.37 -2.29 16.34
CA GLY A 25 19.23 -1.10 16.26
C GLY A 25 19.24 -0.40 14.90
N GLU A 26 18.77 -1.03 13.82
CA GLU A 26 18.72 -0.41 12.49
C GLU A 26 17.47 0.43 12.24
N LYS A 27 17.58 1.41 11.34
CA LYS A 27 16.42 2.17 10.85
C LYS A 27 15.60 1.31 9.89
N ALA A 28 14.28 1.50 9.89
CA ALA A 28 13.40 0.84 8.92
C ALA A 28 13.76 1.26 7.49
N ARG A 29 13.85 0.29 6.58
CA ARG A 29 14.23 0.51 5.18
C ARG A 29 13.00 0.83 4.33
N TRP A 30 12.41 2.00 4.56
CA TRP A 30 11.16 2.42 3.91
C TRP A 30 11.16 2.35 2.38
N HIS A 31 12.32 2.52 1.75
CA HIS A 31 12.50 2.39 0.30
C HIS A 31 12.22 0.98 -0.25
N ILE A 32 12.30 -0.07 0.57
CA ILE A 32 11.91 -1.43 0.17
C ILE A 32 10.40 -1.50 -0.05
N ASP A 33 9.59 -0.79 0.75
CA ASP A 33 8.14 -0.68 0.52
C ASP A 33 7.87 -0.03 -0.84
N THR A 34 8.62 1.01 -1.17
CA THR A 34 8.52 1.78 -2.41
C THR A 34 8.89 0.92 -3.63
N LEU A 35 9.95 0.12 -3.50
CA LEU A 35 10.33 -0.90 -4.48
C LEU A 35 9.21 -1.91 -4.71
N ILE A 36 8.70 -2.53 -3.64
CA ILE A 36 7.67 -3.56 -3.73
C ILE A 36 6.37 -2.99 -4.30
N ALA A 37 5.96 -1.80 -3.86
CA ALA A 37 4.76 -1.13 -4.36
C ALA A 37 4.80 -0.96 -5.88
N HIS A 38 5.92 -0.47 -6.42
CA HIS A 38 6.02 -0.16 -7.85
C HIS A 38 6.40 -1.36 -8.72
N ARG A 39 7.32 -2.23 -8.28
CA ARG A 39 7.86 -3.31 -9.13
C ARG A 39 7.19 -4.66 -8.94
N VAL A 40 6.43 -4.84 -7.85
CA VAL A 40 5.74 -6.09 -7.56
C VAL A 40 4.23 -5.88 -7.58
N VAL A 41 3.73 -4.93 -6.78
CA VAL A 41 2.28 -4.74 -6.65
C VAL A 41 1.66 -4.01 -7.82
N ALA A 42 2.29 -2.96 -8.35
CA ALA A 42 1.69 -2.17 -9.44
C ALA A 42 1.40 -3.00 -10.71
N PRO A 43 2.31 -3.86 -11.21
CA PRO A 43 2.01 -4.73 -12.36
C PRO A 43 0.81 -5.64 -12.09
N THR A 44 0.81 -6.32 -10.93
CA THR A 44 -0.29 -7.20 -10.51
C THR A 44 -1.61 -6.43 -10.41
N LEU A 45 -1.58 -5.25 -9.78
CA LEU A 45 -2.76 -4.40 -9.65
C LEU A 45 -3.31 -3.96 -11.01
N LEU A 46 -2.45 -3.68 -11.99
CA LEU A 46 -2.89 -3.35 -13.35
C LEU A 46 -3.55 -4.55 -14.04
N THR A 47 -3.04 -5.76 -13.84
CA THR A 47 -3.64 -7.01 -14.34
C THR A 47 -5.08 -7.18 -13.81
N PHE A 48 -5.28 -6.98 -12.51
CA PHE A 48 -6.56 -7.24 -11.83
C PHE A 48 -7.42 -5.99 -11.56
N GLN A 49 -7.10 -4.83 -12.16
CA GLN A 49 -7.70 -3.55 -11.77
C GLN A 49 -9.23 -3.49 -11.91
N SER A 50 -9.82 -4.25 -12.84
CA SER A 50 -11.27 -4.31 -13.03
C SER A 50 -11.98 -5.17 -11.98
N GLU A 51 -11.24 -6.01 -11.27
CA GLU A 51 -11.74 -7.00 -10.31
C GLU A 51 -11.43 -6.61 -8.86
N ILE A 52 -10.56 -5.61 -8.67
CA ILE A 52 -10.20 -5.04 -7.36
C ILE A 52 -10.80 -3.64 -7.23
N PRO A 53 -12.09 -3.51 -6.84
CA PRO A 53 -12.77 -2.22 -6.73
C PRO A 53 -12.17 -1.26 -5.68
N LEU A 54 -11.57 -1.81 -4.62
CA LEU A 54 -10.94 -1.04 -3.54
C LEU A 54 -9.62 -1.69 -3.13
N TRP A 55 -8.61 -0.86 -2.92
CA TRP A 55 -7.31 -1.32 -2.43
C TRP A 55 -6.55 -0.18 -1.77
N ARG A 56 -5.55 -0.54 -0.97
CA ARG A 56 -4.65 0.42 -0.33
C ARG A 56 -3.33 -0.21 0.05
N PHE A 57 -2.34 0.65 0.25
CA PHE A 57 -1.10 0.27 0.91
C PHE A 57 -1.17 0.56 2.41
N HIS A 58 -0.53 -0.30 3.19
CA HIS A 58 -0.26 -0.05 4.59
C HIS A 58 1.20 -0.36 4.90
N ARG A 59 1.92 0.68 5.33
CA ARG A 59 3.34 0.65 5.70
C ARG A 59 3.42 0.72 7.22
N ARG A 60 4.18 -0.18 7.84
CA ARG A 60 4.43 -0.13 9.30
C ARG A 60 5.81 -0.64 9.64
N ALA A 61 6.40 -0.05 10.68
CA ALA A 61 7.61 -0.54 11.30
C ALA A 61 7.49 -0.33 12.81
N SER A 62 7.29 -1.42 13.55
CA SER A 62 7.22 -1.41 15.01
C SER A 62 8.03 -2.57 15.57
N ARG A 63 8.66 -2.38 16.73
CA ARG A 63 9.48 -3.40 17.41
C ARG A 63 8.60 -4.42 18.16
N ASP A 64 7.57 -4.90 17.48
CA ASP A 64 6.69 -5.97 17.90
C ASP A 64 6.85 -7.20 17.00
N LEU A 65 6.09 -8.26 17.27
CA LEU A 65 6.15 -9.51 16.50
C LEU A 65 5.83 -9.34 15.01
N ALA A 66 5.10 -8.29 14.64
CA ALA A 66 4.75 -8.03 13.25
C ALA A 66 5.85 -7.26 12.50
N GLY A 67 6.77 -6.59 13.20
CA GLY A 67 8.00 -6.04 12.62
C GLY A 67 7.81 -4.94 11.58
N HIS A 68 8.74 -4.87 10.61
CA HIS A 68 8.58 -4.02 9.43
C HIS A 68 7.82 -4.78 8.35
N ARG A 69 6.66 -4.23 7.97
CA ARG A 69 5.72 -4.86 7.06
C ARG A 69 5.14 -3.87 6.07
N PHE A 70 5.20 -4.23 4.80
CA PHE A 70 4.44 -3.60 3.73
C PHE A 70 3.23 -4.48 3.40
N SER A 71 2.04 -3.90 3.34
CA SER A 71 0.80 -4.64 3.08
C SER A 71 0.06 -4.06 1.89
N PHE A 72 -0.29 -4.91 0.93
CA PHE A 72 -1.30 -4.63 -0.07
C PHE A 72 -2.62 -5.19 0.43
N ILE A 73 -3.57 -4.31 0.73
CA ILE A 73 -4.89 -4.66 1.28
C ILE A 73 -5.92 -4.33 0.20
N PHE A 74 -6.76 -5.28 -0.16
CA PHE A 74 -7.67 -5.13 -1.29
C PHE A 74 -8.98 -5.88 -1.08
N TYR A 75 -10.04 -5.39 -1.73
CA TYR A 75 -11.37 -5.97 -1.70
C TYR A 75 -11.62 -6.69 -3.02
N ALA A 76 -11.83 -7.99 -2.97
CA ALA A 76 -12.04 -8.83 -4.16
C ALA A 76 -12.78 -10.12 -3.78
N THR A 77 -13.13 -10.95 -4.75
CA THR A 77 -13.58 -12.33 -4.48
C THR A 77 -12.40 -13.20 -4.04
N GLU A 78 -12.68 -14.35 -3.42
CA GLU A 78 -11.65 -15.31 -3.01
C GLU A 78 -10.79 -15.78 -4.21
N GLU A 79 -11.42 -16.06 -5.35
CA GLU A 79 -10.73 -16.48 -6.58
C GLU A 79 -9.72 -15.44 -7.07
N VAL A 80 -10.11 -14.17 -7.09
CA VAL A 80 -9.22 -13.06 -7.47
C VAL A 80 -8.13 -12.87 -6.41
N ALA A 81 -8.45 -13.05 -5.12
CA ALA A 81 -7.47 -12.93 -4.05
C ALA A 81 -6.40 -14.02 -4.10
N ASP A 82 -6.76 -15.25 -4.46
CA ASP A 82 -5.82 -16.34 -4.69
C ASP A 82 -4.93 -16.04 -5.91
N ALA A 83 -5.51 -15.63 -7.04
CA ALA A 83 -4.76 -15.28 -8.24
C ALA A 83 -3.77 -14.12 -8.02
N VAL A 84 -4.21 -13.06 -7.32
CA VAL A 84 -3.34 -11.94 -6.91
C VAL A 84 -2.21 -12.42 -6.01
N THR A 85 -2.51 -13.30 -5.05
CA THR A 85 -1.48 -13.82 -4.13
C THR A 85 -0.44 -14.63 -4.90
N GLU A 86 -0.88 -15.51 -5.81
CA GLU A 86 0.01 -16.32 -6.65
C GLU A 86 0.90 -15.44 -7.55
N GLU A 87 0.35 -14.41 -8.20
CA GLU A 87 1.13 -13.49 -9.05
C GLU A 87 2.18 -12.70 -8.23
N LEU A 88 1.82 -12.24 -7.03
CA LEU A 88 2.76 -11.55 -6.14
C LEU A 88 3.87 -12.49 -5.62
N GLU A 89 3.53 -13.73 -5.25
CA GLU A 89 4.49 -14.70 -4.73
C GLU A 89 5.43 -15.26 -5.81
N SER A 90 4.98 -15.37 -7.05
CA SER A 90 5.76 -15.86 -8.19
C SER A 90 6.67 -14.80 -8.82
N SER A 91 6.62 -13.55 -8.33
CA SER A 91 7.50 -12.48 -8.80
C SER A 91 8.99 -12.82 -8.62
N GLU A 92 9.76 -12.76 -9.71
CA GLU A 92 11.23 -12.95 -9.69
C GLU A 92 11.93 -12.00 -8.71
N LEU A 93 11.42 -10.76 -8.60
CA LEU A 93 11.95 -9.79 -7.64
C LEU A 93 11.67 -10.22 -6.20
N VAL A 94 10.49 -10.77 -5.91
CA VAL A 94 10.17 -11.29 -4.57
C VAL A 94 11.06 -12.48 -4.22
N ALA A 95 11.31 -13.38 -5.17
CA ALA A 95 12.26 -14.49 -4.99
C ALA A 95 13.67 -13.96 -4.69
N SER A 96 14.16 -13.01 -5.49
CA SER A 96 15.48 -12.41 -5.29
C SER A 96 15.61 -11.71 -3.93
N LEU A 97 14.60 -10.93 -3.51
CA LEU A 97 14.59 -10.26 -2.20
C LEU A 97 14.58 -11.24 -1.02
N ARG A 98 14.03 -12.45 -1.18
CA ARG A 98 14.11 -13.52 -0.17
C ARG A 98 15.51 -14.13 -0.15
N ASP A 99 16.09 -14.40 -1.33
CA ASP A 99 17.43 -14.99 -1.45
C ASP A 99 18.51 -14.08 -0.89
N THR A 100 18.39 -12.76 -1.06
CA THR A 100 19.30 -11.75 -0.48
C THR A 100 18.95 -11.39 0.98
N ARG A 101 17.96 -12.06 1.59
CA ARG A 101 17.48 -11.82 2.96
C ARG A 101 17.03 -10.38 3.23
N VAL A 102 16.47 -9.72 2.22
CA VAL A 102 15.74 -8.45 2.40
C VAL A 102 14.32 -8.73 2.90
N LEU A 103 13.69 -9.78 2.39
CA LEU A 103 12.37 -10.26 2.83
C LEU A 103 12.50 -11.56 3.65
N GLU A 104 11.75 -11.62 4.76
CA GLU A 104 11.51 -12.87 5.48
C GLU A 104 10.48 -13.73 4.75
N GLY A 105 9.47 -13.10 4.14
CA GLY A 105 8.39 -13.83 3.47
C GLY A 105 7.24 -12.94 2.98
N VAL A 106 6.33 -13.58 2.26
CA VAL A 106 5.03 -13.04 1.86
C VAL A 106 3.97 -13.82 2.62
N ILE A 107 2.98 -13.12 3.19
CA ILE A 107 1.96 -13.69 4.05
C ILE A 107 0.59 -13.23 3.55
N ARG A 108 -0.23 -14.16 3.07
CA ARG A 108 -1.68 -13.94 2.89
C ARG A 108 -2.33 -13.89 4.28
N SER A 109 -3.22 -12.93 4.53
CA SER A 109 -4.07 -13.00 5.72
C SER A 109 -5.42 -12.36 5.49
N ASP A 110 -6.40 -12.99 6.10
CA ASP A 110 -7.81 -12.64 5.99
C ASP A 110 -8.26 -11.77 7.16
N TYR A 111 -9.36 -11.05 6.96
CA TYR A 111 -9.96 -10.16 7.95
C TYR A 111 -11.12 -10.82 8.73
N GLY A 112 -11.25 -12.15 8.65
CA GLY A 112 -12.24 -12.92 9.42
C GLY A 112 -13.67 -12.80 8.90
N GLY A 113 -14.65 -13.17 9.74
CA GLY A 113 -16.06 -13.36 9.34
C GLY A 113 -16.79 -12.11 8.85
N ASP A 114 -16.28 -10.91 9.17
CA ASP A 114 -16.85 -9.64 8.74
C ASP A 114 -16.08 -8.99 7.58
N ALA A 115 -15.13 -9.69 6.96
CA ALA A 115 -14.29 -9.17 5.89
C ALA A 115 -15.09 -8.69 4.65
N TRP A 116 -16.33 -9.14 4.48
CA TRP A 116 -17.25 -8.67 3.44
C TRP A 116 -17.76 -7.24 3.68
N GLN A 117 -17.64 -6.71 4.90
CA GLN A 117 -18.04 -5.34 5.18
C GLN A 117 -16.97 -4.36 4.70
N LEU A 118 -17.34 -3.34 3.94
CA LEU A 118 -16.39 -2.30 3.50
C LEU A 118 -15.67 -1.62 4.69
N SER A 119 -16.35 -1.48 5.83
CA SER A 119 -15.80 -0.93 7.07
C SER A 119 -14.86 -1.87 7.83
N ALA A 120 -14.72 -3.15 7.46
CA ALA A 120 -14.00 -4.14 8.26
C ALA A 120 -12.51 -3.84 8.47
N THR A 121 -11.92 -2.99 7.63
CA THR A 121 -10.51 -2.57 7.77
C THR A 121 -10.33 -1.16 8.34
N SER A 122 -11.42 -0.52 8.74
CA SER A 122 -11.44 0.80 9.38
C SER A 122 -11.32 0.66 10.91
N ASP A 123 -10.90 1.74 11.58
CA ASP A 123 -10.81 1.75 13.04
C ASP A 123 -12.22 1.75 13.67
N ALA A 124 -12.47 0.81 14.58
CA ALA A 124 -13.77 0.64 15.24
C ALA A 124 -14.16 1.84 16.13
N SER A 125 -13.21 2.68 16.53
CA SER A 125 -13.46 3.89 17.31
C SER A 125 -14.04 5.04 16.47
N TRP A 126 -13.93 4.99 15.15
CA TRP A 126 -14.48 6.00 14.26
C TRP A 126 -16.00 5.88 14.14
N SER A 127 -16.68 6.96 13.75
CA SER A 127 -18.11 6.88 13.43
C SER A 127 -18.35 5.97 12.22
N GLU A 128 -19.52 5.32 12.16
CA GLU A 128 -19.87 4.44 11.03
C GLU A 128 -19.72 5.13 9.66
N ALA A 129 -20.10 6.41 9.58
CA ALA A 129 -19.95 7.21 8.37
C ALA A 129 -18.48 7.31 7.93
N VAL A 130 -17.54 7.48 8.87
CA VAL A 130 -16.11 7.50 8.56
C VAL A 130 -15.64 6.10 8.20
N GLN A 131 -16.00 5.07 8.98
CA GLN A 131 -15.59 3.70 8.71
C GLN A 131 -15.98 3.23 7.30
N ARG A 132 -17.17 3.61 6.81
CA ARG A 132 -17.67 3.25 5.48
C ARG A 132 -17.04 4.04 4.33
N SER A 133 -16.71 5.31 4.56
CA SER A 133 -16.16 6.18 3.51
C SER A 133 -14.64 6.15 3.43
N TRP A 134 -13.98 5.80 4.53
CA TRP A 134 -12.52 5.80 4.63
C TRP A 134 -11.79 4.93 3.61
N PRO A 135 -12.25 3.70 3.25
CA PRO A 135 -11.61 2.89 2.21
C PRO A 135 -11.40 3.63 0.88
N HIS A 136 -12.36 4.46 0.47
CA HIS A 136 -12.26 5.26 -0.76
C HIS A 136 -11.19 6.36 -0.62
N PHE A 137 -11.15 7.05 0.52
CA PHE A 137 -10.16 8.09 0.79
C PHE A 137 -8.74 7.51 0.77
N ILE A 138 -8.49 6.44 1.52
CA ILE A 138 -7.15 5.86 1.66
C ILE A 138 -6.67 5.18 0.37
N MET A 139 -7.59 4.66 -0.45
CA MET A 139 -7.26 4.19 -1.80
C MET A 139 -6.73 5.34 -2.67
N GLY A 140 -7.41 6.50 -2.65
CA GLY A 140 -6.94 7.69 -3.35
C GLY A 140 -5.54 8.12 -2.91
N VAL A 141 -5.27 8.13 -1.61
CA VAL A 141 -3.93 8.41 -1.06
C VAL A 141 -2.89 7.39 -1.54
N SER A 142 -3.23 6.10 -1.51
CA SER A 142 -2.34 5.01 -1.95
C SER A 142 -2.02 5.12 -3.44
N ARG A 143 -3.02 5.44 -4.26
CA ARG A 143 -2.88 5.67 -5.70
C ARG A 143 -1.98 6.86 -6.00
N THR A 144 -2.21 7.99 -5.36
CA THR A 144 -1.35 9.18 -5.52
C THR A 144 0.10 8.87 -5.17
N TRP A 145 0.36 8.18 -4.07
CA TRP A 145 1.71 7.77 -3.69
C TRP A 145 2.35 6.86 -4.76
N LEU A 146 1.60 5.87 -5.26
CA LEU A 146 2.09 4.98 -6.31
C LEU A 146 2.39 5.69 -7.63
N GLU A 147 1.53 6.63 -8.04
CA GLU A 147 1.72 7.42 -9.26
C GLU A 147 2.94 8.36 -9.15
N LEU A 148 3.22 8.93 -7.97
CA LEU A 148 4.45 9.70 -7.73
C LEU A 148 5.70 8.82 -7.88
N ILE A 149 5.68 7.63 -7.30
CA ILE A 149 6.80 6.67 -7.42
C ILE A 149 7.03 6.33 -8.89
N ALA A 150 5.97 5.97 -9.62
CA ALA A 150 6.06 5.61 -11.03
C ALA A 150 6.60 6.77 -11.89
N SER A 151 6.12 7.99 -11.63
CA SER A 151 6.57 9.21 -12.31
C SER A 151 8.06 9.48 -12.09
N ILE A 152 8.54 9.43 -10.84
CA ILE A 152 9.95 9.66 -10.51
C ILE A 152 10.83 8.53 -11.05
N ALA A 153 10.37 7.28 -10.98
CA ALA A 153 11.09 6.13 -11.47
C ALA A 153 11.21 6.10 -13.02
N GLN A 154 10.35 6.83 -13.73
CA GLN A 154 10.31 6.85 -15.18
C GLN A 154 11.66 7.31 -15.76
N GLY A 155 12.27 6.47 -16.59
CA GLY A 155 13.57 6.75 -17.21
C GLY A 155 14.77 6.67 -16.24
N ARG A 156 14.56 6.33 -14.97
CA ARG A 156 15.63 6.14 -13.97
C ARG A 156 15.90 4.67 -13.68
N VAL A 157 14.87 3.84 -13.73
CA VAL A 157 15.02 2.43 -13.45
C VAL A 157 15.28 1.69 -14.76
N ASP A 158 16.56 1.37 -14.98
CA ASP A 158 16.98 0.56 -16.13
C ASP A 158 16.40 -0.86 -16.04
N ALA A 159 16.47 -1.60 -17.16
CA ALA A 159 16.13 -3.03 -17.21
C ALA A 159 17.12 -3.93 -16.43
N THR A 160 17.84 -3.37 -15.46
CA THR A 160 18.76 -4.13 -14.61
C THR A 160 17.98 -5.20 -13.84
N THR A 161 18.53 -6.40 -13.84
CA THR A 161 18.07 -7.53 -13.02
C THR A 161 18.82 -7.62 -11.69
N ASP A 162 19.81 -6.73 -11.47
CA ASP A 162 20.55 -6.68 -10.21
C ASP A 162 19.68 -6.06 -9.12
N THR A 163 19.40 -6.87 -8.08
CA THR A 163 18.50 -6.51 -6.99
C THR A 163 19.10 -5.49 -6.05
N GLU A 164 20.42 -5.52 -5.79
CA GLU A 164 21.04 -4.52 -4.92
C GLU A 164 21.06 -3.14 -5.58
N ALA A 165 21.46 -3.07 -6.86
CA ALA A 165 21.39 -1.84 -7.63
C ALA A 165 19.96 -1.28 -7.72
N LEU A 166 18.97 -2.17 -7.85
CA LEU A 166 17.56 -1.78 -7.84
C LEU A 166 17.15 -1.19 -6.48
N ILE A 167 17.55 -1.82 -5.38
CA ILE A 167 17.27 -1.33 -4.02
C ILE A 167 17.88 0.06 -3.80
N GLU A 168 19.13 0.27 -4.17
CA GLU A 168 19.80 1.57 -4.07
C GLU A 168 19.06 2.64 -4.87
N ARG A 169 18.64 2.32 -6.10
CA ARG A 169 17.84 3.23 -6.92
C ARG A 169 16.52 3.60 -6.26
N TYR A 170 15.86 2.65 -5.60
CA TYR A 170 14.63 2.93 -4.88
C TYR A 170 14.84 3.70 -3.57
N ALA A 171 16.03 3.69 -3.00
CA ALA A 171 16.38 4.59 -1.91
C ALA A 171 16.39 6.06 -2.36
N GLU A 172 16.92 6.35 -3.55
CA GLU A 172 16.87 7.69 -4.17
C GLU A 172 15.42 8.10 -4.47
N ILE A 173 14.64 7.19 -5.05
CA ILE A 173 13.24 7.46 -5.40
C ILE A 173 12.38 7.71 -4.14
N ASP A 174 12.53 6.89 -3.09
CA ASP A 174 11.80 7.08 -1.83
C ASP A 174 12.18 8.40 -1.14
N ALA A 175 13.45 8.81 -1.23
CA ALA A 175 13.91 10.10 -0.72
C ALA A 175 13.23 11.26 -1.48
N GLU A 176 13.20 11.23 -2.81
CA GLU A 176 12.55 12.28 -3.61
C GLU A 176 11.03 12.31 -3.42
N VAL A 177 10.35 11.15 -3.33
CA VAL A 177 8.92 11.09 -2.98
C VAL A 177 8.67 11.73 -1.61
N THR A 178 9.55 11.48 -0.64
CA THR A 178 9.45 12.04 0.71
C THR A 178 9.70 13.55 0.72
N GLU A 179 10.66 14.03 -0.08
CA GLU A 179 10.95 15.45 -0.26
C GLU A 179 9.75 16.18 -0.90
N LEU A 180 9.17 15.64 -1.99
CA LEU A 180 7.96 16.20 -2.58
C LEU A 180 6.78 16.26 -1.59
N TRP A 181 6.62 15.22 -0.76
CA TRP A 181 5.63 15.24 0.32
C TRP A 181 5.94 16.32 1.35
N SER A 182 7.21 16.51 1.74
CA SER A 182 7.61 17.56 2.69
C SER A 182 7.36 18.97 2.13
N ASP A 183 7.78 19.21 0.89
CA ASP A 183 7.80 20.54 0.27
C ASP A 183 6.43 20.98 -0.25
N HIS A 184 5.68 20.04 -0.84
CA HIS A 184 4.37 20.32 -1.42
C HIS A 184 3.21 19.82 -0.54
N GLY A 185 3.51 19.05 0.51
CA GLY A 185 2.61 18.53 1.55
C GLY A 185 1.47 19.46 1.92
N GLN A 186 1.87 20.63 2.38
CA GLN A 186 0.95 21.63 2.92
C GLN A 186 -0.03 22.15 1.88
N HIS A 187 0.43 22.43 0.66
CA HIS A 187 -0.41 23.05 -0.37
C HIS A 187 -1.16 22.01 -1.21
N ALA A 188 -0.45 21.06 -1.80
CA ALA A 188 -1.04 20.09 -2.74
C ALA A 188 -1.99 19.11 -2.04
N PHE A 189 -1.68 18.69 -0.81
CA PHE A 189 -2.46 17.66 -0.11
C PHE A 189 -3.32 18.26 1.00
N LEU A 190 -2.71 18.93 1.98
CA LEU A 190 -3.44 19.37 3.18
C LEU A 190 -4.40 20.55 2.91
N HIS A 191 -3.96 21.56 2.15
CA HIS A 191 -4.81 22.70 1.81
C HIS A 191 -6.01 22.27 0.95
N HIS A 192 -5.79 21.48 -0.10
CA HIS A 192 -6.89 20.98 -0.94
C HIS A 192 -7.81 20.01 -0.18
N LEU A 193 -7.26 19.14 0.68
CA LEU A 193 -8.09 18.31 1.56
C LEU A 193 -8.97 19.15 2.47
N ASN A 194 -8.39 20.16 3.13
CA ASN A 194 -9.14 21.05 4.03
C ASN A 194 -10.17 21.91 3.27
N ALA A 195 -9.88 22.30 2.02
CA ALA A 195 -10.80 23.03 1.16
C ALA A 195 -12.12 22.27 0.95
N ILE A 196 -12.06 20.95 0.77
CA ILE A 196 -13.26 20.09 0.62
C ILE A 196 -14.15 20.16 1.87
N TYR A 197 -13.56 20.33 3.05
CA TYR A 197 -14.27 20.45 4.32
C TYR A 197 -14.57 21.91 4.73
N GLY A 198 -14.38 22.86 3.81
CA GLY A 198 -14.66 24.28 4.03
C GLY A 198 -13.67 24.96 4.99
N TYR A 199 -12.41 24.52 5.00
CA TYR A 199 -11.32 25.08 5.82
C TYR A 199 -11.58 25.07 7.34
N LYS A 200 -12.43 24.17 7.83
CA LYS A 200 -12.70 24.06 9.26
C LYS A 200 -11.43 23.62 10.00
N PRO A 201 -11.07 24.25 11.13
CA PRO A 201 -9.91 23.84 11.92
C PRO A 201 -10.03 22.40 12.41
N PHE A 202 -8.90 21.69 12.41
CA PHE A 202 -8.80 20.36 13.01
C PHE A 202 -8.75 20.46 14.53
N GLY A 203 -9.53 19.63 15.23
CA GLY A 203 -9.28 19.33 16.63
C GLY A 203 -8.21 18.25 16.72
N ILE A 204 -6.96 18.61 16.94
CA ILE A 204 -5.88 17.63 17.21
C ILE A 204 -6.12 17.05 18.60
N ARG A 205 -6.36 15.74 18.68
CA ARG A 205 -6.43 14.98 19.92
C ARG A 205 -5.26 14.00 19.93
N TYR A 206 -4.46 14.03 20.99
CA TYR A 206 -3.33 13.12 21.22
C TYR A 206 -3.79 11.86 21.94
#